data_AF-A0A524NGL5-F1
#
_entry.id   AF-A0A524NGL5-F1
#
_cell.length_a   1.000
_cell.length_b   1.000
_cell.length_c   1.000
_cell.angle_alpha   90.00
_cell.angle_beta   90.00
_cell.angle_gamma   90.00
#
_symmetry.space_group_name_H-M   'P 1'
#
loop_
_entity.id
_entity.type
_entity.pdbx_description
1 polymer ?
#
loop_
_entity_poly.entity_id
_entity_poly.type
_entity_poly.pdbx_seq_one_letter_code
_entity_poly.pdbx_strand_id
1 'polypeptide(L)'
;MAIRFSHQAVFLFVLACLAGLMMVAGGRAPALAAECGDDVGGTRVACSCGDIVVSDTTLRPDDPVSLVRCDHDGLVLRAPRGAESIALDLSGLSIVGSGQGSGIRIVEGGEQGAIIIGGVPGRPAEIAGFRNGVRATGSRPLAEIRDLTIKGSSRDGLVLRGAPARLARVTSDSNGGDGLRIGGRQRMLEDVEASGNRRYGVRGNVRGAIRPPAHGSAVNPQDKP
;
A
#
# COMPACT_ATOMS: atom_id res chain seq x y z
N MET A 1 32.08 78.98 31.73
CA MET A 1 32.06 77.66 32.40
C MET A 1 31.06 76.81 31.63
N ALA A 2 31.52 75.93 30.73
CA ALA A 2 30.67 75.21 29.77
C ALA A 2 30.58 73.73 30.18
N ILE A 3 29.37 73.24 30.40
CA ILE A 3 29.08 71.83 30.72
C ILE A 3 28.74 71.13 29.39
N ARG A 4 29.59 70.19 28.96
CA ARG A 4 29.33 69.29 27.83
C ARG A 4 28.50 68.11 28.32
N PHE A 5 27.28 67.93 27.81
CA PHE A 5 26.50 66.71 27.99
C PHE A 5 26.77 65.73 26.83
N SER A 6 27.10 64.50 27.19
CA SER A 6 27.50 63.40 26.32
C SER A 6 26.28 62.75 25.64
N HIS A 7 26.29 62.71 24.30
CA HIS A 7 25.32 62.02 23.44
C HIS A 7 25.66 60.53 23.26
N GLN A 8 25.70 59.73 24.33
CA GLN A 8 25.95 58.28 24.19
C GLN A 8 24.91 57.33 24.80
N ALA A 9 23.85 57.83 25.45
CA ALA A 9 22.94 56.95 26.20
C ALA A 9 21.52 56.79 25.64
N VAL A 10 21.23 57.25 24.41
CA VAL A 10 19.84 57.19 23.87
C VAL A 10 19.70 56.28 22.64
N PHE A 11 20.80 55.84 22.03
CA PHE A 11 20.74 55.08 20.77
C PHE A 11 20.62 53.55 20.91
N LEU A 12 20.50 53.03 22.13
CA LEU A 12 20.48 51.57 22.38
C LEU A 12 19.10 50.97 22.68
N PHE A 13 18.00 51.71 22.51
CA PHE A 13 16.66 51.22 22.88
C PHE A 13 15.61 51.17 21.75
N VAL A 14 15.94 51.58 20.52
CA VAL A 14 14.97 51.59 19.40
C VAL A 14 15.15 50.43 18.40
N LEU A 15 16.24 49.65 18.50
CA LEU A 15 16.54 48.57 17.54
C LEU A 15 16.06 47.16 17.97
N ALA A 16 15.17 47.05 18.96
CA ALA A 16 14.77 45.76 19.54
C ALA A 16 13.31 45.32 19.23
N CYS A 17 12.55 46.06 18.40
CA CYS A 17 11.13 45.76 18.14
C CYS A 17 10.78 45.36 16.69
N LEU A 18 11.76 45.13 15.81
CA LEU A 18 11.52 44.85 14.38
C LEU A 18 12.19 43.55 13.87
N ALA A 19 12.36 42.56 14.75
CA ALA A 19 12.97 41.27 14.39
C ALA A 19 12.11 40.06 14.82
N GLY A 20 10.79 40.18 14.73
CA GLY A 20 9.90 39.14 15.27
C GLY A 20 8.56 39.04 14.59
N LEU A 21 8.51 38.75 13.27
CA LEU A 21 7.41 37.99 12.67
C LEU A 21 7.69 37.64 11.19
N MET A 22 8.49 36.61 10.94
CA MET A 22 8.33 35.78 9.74
C MET A 22 8.48 34.31 10.15
N MET A 23 7.52 33.83 10.95
CA MET A 23 7.22 32.40 10.91
C MET A 23 6.62 32.14 9.53
N VAL A 24 7.46 31.70 8.60
CA VAL A 24 7.02 31.09 7.36
C VAL A 24 6.21 29.86 7.77
N ALA A 25 4.89 30.00 7.75
CA ALA A 25 3.98 28.86 7.77
C ALA A 25 4.27 28.06 6.51
N GLY A 26 5.20 27.11 6.61
CA GLY A 26 5.42 26.08 5.61
C GLY A 26 4.17 25.21 5.57
N GLY A 27 3.14 25.70 4.87
CA GLY A 27 2.01 24.88 4.48
C GLY A 27 2.58 23.72 3.69
N ARG A 28 2.56 22.53 4.28
CA ARG A 28 2.74 21.29 3.53
C ARG A 28 1.61 21.26 2.51
N ALA A 29 1.91 21.69 1.28
CA ALA A 29 1.02 21.43 0.17
C ALA A 29 0.74 19.92 0.18
N PRO A 30 -0.52 19.48 -0.01
CA PRO A 30 -0.78 18.06 -0.14
C PRO A 30 0.11 17.56 -1.28
N ALA A 31 1.04 16.65 -0.95
CA ALA A 31 1.82 15.99 -1.96
C ALA A 31 0.81 15.26 -2.85
N LEU A 32 0.61 15.78 -4.07
CA LEU A 32 -0.12 15.05 -5.09
C LEU A 32 0.60 13.71 -5.26
N ALA A 33 -0.17 12.63 -5.40
CA ALA A 33 0.40 11.30 -5.66
C ALA A 33 1.33 11.40 -6.88
N ALA A 34 2.62 11.17 -6.68
CA ALA A 34 3.60 11.23 -7.75
C ALA A 34 3.58 9.92 -8.54
N GLU A 35 4.06 9.95 -9.77
CA GLU A 35 4.28 8.74 -10.55
C GLU A 35 5.60 8.10 -10.14
N CYS A 36 5.63 6.79 -9.99
CA CYS A 36 6.83 6.02 -9.68
C CYS A 36 6.91 4.73 -10.50
N GLY A 37 8.09 4.14 -10.55
CA GLY A 37 8.34 2.86 -11.21
C GLY A 37 9.74 2.76 -11.83
N ASP A 38 10.05 1.61 -12.43
CA ASP A 38 11.38 1.40 -13.04
C ASP A 38 11.57 2.16 -14.36
N ASP A 39 10.49 2.56 -15.04
CA ASP A 39 10.54 3.38 -16.26
C ASP A 39 9.43 4.45 -16.28
N VAL A 40 9.73 5.59 -15.66
CA VAL A 40 8.91 6.80 -15.72
C VAL A 40 9.64 7.81 -16.61
N GLY A 41 9.31 7.81 -17.91
CA GLY A 41 9.94 8.70 -18.88
C GLY A 41 11.42 8.37 -19.16
N GLY A 42 11.78 7.08 -19.17
CA GLY A 42 13.14 6.60 -19.41
C GLY A 42 14.03 6.58 -18.17
N THR A 43 13.48 6.88 -16.99
CA THR A 43 14.22 6.94 -15.73
C THR A 43 13.49 6.18 -14.65
N ARG A 44 14.25 5.52 -13.78
CA ARG A 44 13.70 4.94 -12.56
C ARG A 44 13.33 6.03 -11.56
N VAL A 45 12.11 5.98 -11.05
CA VAL A 45 11.62 6.84 -9.97
C VAL A 45 11.27 5.97 -8.76
N ALA A 46 11.95 6.20 -7.64
CA ALA A 46 11.73 5.47 -6.40
C ALA A 46 10.32 5.72 -5.83
N CYS A 47 9.65 4.65 -5.41
CA CYS A 47 8.28 4.73 -4.94
C CYS A 47 8.18 5.15 -3.47
N SER A 48 7.32 6.13 -3.19
CA SER A 48 6.94 6.59 -1.86
C SER A 48 5.49 6.21 -1.52
N CYS A 49 5.13 6.30 -0.24
CA CYS A 49 3.75 6.06 0.19
C CYS A 49 2.76 6.97 -0.55
N GLY A 50 1.75 6.37 -1.17
CA GLY A 50 0.68 7.06 -1.90
C GLY A 50 0.96 7.27 -3.38
N ASP A 51 2.16 6.95 -3.87
CA ASP A 51 2.53 7.10 -5.28
C ASP A 51 1.75 6.16 -6.20
N ILE A 52 1.71 6.54 -7.47
CA ILE A 52 1.09 5.81 -8.56
C ILE A 52 2.18 5.06 -9.32
N VAL A 53 2.15 3.74 -9.24
CA VAL A 53 2.99 2.86 -10.05
C VAL A 53 2.44 2.87 -11.48
N VAL A 54 3.21 3.41 -12.41
CA VAL A 54 2.81 3.61 -13.82
C VAL A 54 3.61 2.77 -14.82
N SER A 55 4.64 2.06 -14.37
CA SER A 55 5.40 1.09 -15.16
C SER A 55 5.58 -0.19 -14.37
N ASP A 56 6.03 -1.26 -15.03
CA ASP A 56 6.55 -2.42 -14.32
C ASP A 56 7.63 -1.96 -13.32
N THR A 57 7.57 -2.51 -12.12
CA THR A 57 8.35 -2.00 -10.99
C THR A 57 8.79 -3.13 -10.08
N THR A 58 10.08 -3.16 -9.80
CA THR A 58 10.69 -3.95 -8.72
C THR A 58 11.08 -3.01 -7.59
N LEU A 59 10.47 -3.20 -6.43
CA LEU A 59 10.82 -2.43 -5.24
C LEU A 59 12.25 -2.75 -4.79
N ARG A 60 12.95 -1.69 -4.39
CA ARG A 60 14.30 -1.76 -3.85
C ARG A 60 14.30 -1.39 -2.37
N PRO A 61 15.28 -1.88 -1.59
CA PRO A 61 15.36 -1.56 -0.16
C PRO A 61 15.50 -0.07 0.16
N ASP A 62 15.93 0.74 -0.81
CA ASP A 62 16.06 2.20 -0.70
C ASP A 62 14.81 2.96 -1.19
N ASP A 63 13.79 2.27 -1.70
CA ASP A 63 12.53 2.92 -2.05
C ASP A 63 11.82 3.39 -0.76
N PRO A 64 11.46 4.69 -0.65
CA PRO A 64 10.91 5.26 0.58
C PRO A 64 9.69 4.51 1.13
N VAL A 65 8.84 3.93 0.27
CA VAL A 65 7.66 3.15 0.69
C VAL A 65 7.99 1.93 1.55
N SER A 66 9.21 1.40 1.45
CA SER A 66 9.70 0.27 2.26
C SER A 66 10.40 0.69 3.55
N LEU A 67 10.70 1.99 3.71
CA LEU A 67 11.47 2.55 4.81
C LEU A 67 10.60 3.24 5.87
N VAL A 68 9.41 3.70 5.49
CA VAL A 68 8.52 4.46 6.37
C VAL A 68 7.16 3.79 6.50
N ARG A 69 6.42 4.20 7.54
CA ARG A 69 5.01 3.82 7.69
C ARG A 69 4.14 4.75 6.86
N CYS A 70 3.27 4.19 6.04
CA CYS A 70 2.34 4.95 5.21
C CYS A 70 1.12 5.40 6.03
N ASP A 71 0.82 6.70 5.97
CA ASP A 71 -0.35 7.29 6.63
C ASP A 71 -1.67 7.00 5.90
N HIS A 72 -1.61 6.66 4.61
CA HIS A 72 -2.75 6.38 3.75
C HIS A 72 -2.50 5.13 2.90
N ASP A 73 -2.64 5.21 1.58
CA ASP A 73 -2.32 4.11 0.68
C ASP A 73 -0.80 3.87 0.67
N GLY A 74 -0.38 2.61 0.50
CA GLY A 74 1.01 2.27 0.25
C GLY A 74 1.38 2.59 -1.19
N LEU A 75 0.86 1.82 -2.14
CA LEU A 75 1.04 2.06 -3.58
C LEU A 75 -0.29 1.96 -4.33
N VAL A 76 -0.43 2.75 -5.38
CA VAL A 76 -1.57 2.73 -6.30
C VAL A 76 -1.12 2.23 -7.66
N LEU A 77 -1.63 1.10 -8.15
CA LEU A 77 -1.26 0.56 -9.46
C LEU A 77 -2.21 1.09 -10.52
N ARG A 78 -1.65 1.72 -11.55
CA ARG A 78 -2.36 2.16 -12.74
C ARG A 78 -1.55 1.83 -13.98
N ALA A 79 -1.94 0.76 -14.66
CA ALA A 79 -1.39 0.44 -15.97
C ALA A 79 -1.58 1.61 -16.95
N PRO A 80 -0.59 1.92 -17.79
CA PRO A 80 -0.75 2.85 -18.89
C PRO A 80 -1.88 2.44 -19.84
N ARG A 81 -2.44 3.40 -20.57
CA ARG A 81 -3.47 3.10 -21.57
C ARG A 81 -2.93 2.17 -22.64
N GLY A 82 -3.70 1.12 -22.94
CA GLY A 82 -3.32 0.09 -23.92
C GLY A 82 -2.28 -0.91 -23.44
N ALA A 83 -1.84 -0.83 -22.19
CA ALA A 83 -0.96 -1.85 -21.62
C ALA A 83 -1.73 -3.16 -21.39
N GLU A 84 -1.09 -4.27 -21.74
CA GLU A 84 -1.63 -5.61 -21.49
C GLU A 84 -1.73 -5.89 -19.99
N SER A 85 -0.68 -5.54 -19.24
CA SER A 85 -0.58 -5.72 -17.79
C SER A 85 0.32 -4.64 -17.18
N ILE A 86 0.39 -4.62 -15.84
CA ILE A 86 1.41 -3.92 -15.06
C ILE A 86 1.84 -4.85 -13.92
N ALA A 87 3.15 -4.99 -13.74
CA ALA A 87 3.75 -5.85 -12.73
C ALA A 87 4.36 -5.03 -11.58
N LEU A 88 4.01 -5.39 -10.35
CA LEU A 88 4.69 -4.90 -9.14
C LEU A 88 5.34 -6.09 -8.42
N ASP A 89 6.67 -6.12 -8.43
CA ASP A 89 7.47 -7.03 -7.63
C ASP A 89 7.94 -6.34 -6.35
N LEU A 90 7.51 -6.85 -5.20
CA LEU A 90 7.87 -6.33 -3.89
C LEU A 90 9.24 -6.84 -3.40
N SER A 91 9.87 -7.80 -4.09
CA SER A 91 11.19 -8.34 -3.77
C SER A 91 11.34 -8.87 -2.34
N GLY A 92 10.25 -9.33 -1.74
CA GLY A 92 10.18 -9.78 -0.35
C GLY A 92 10.19 -8.63 0.67
N LEU A 93 10.08 -7.38 0.23
CA LEU A 93 10.06 -6.21 1.10
C LEU A 93 8.68 -6.03 1.76
N SER A 94 8.68 -5.32 2.89
CA SER A 94 7.45 -5.02 3.62
C SER A 94 6.96 -3.61 3.30
N ILE A 95 5.65 -3.45 3.11
CA ILE A 95 4.98 -2.16 3.11
C ILE A 95 4.08 -2.10 4.34
N VAL A 96 4.23 -1.05 5.15
CA VAL A 96 3.58 -0.94 6.46
C VAL A 96 2.74 0.31 6.55
N GLY A 97 1.48 0.17 6.98
CA GLY A 97 0.51 1.27 7.12
C GLY A 97 0.23 1.67 8.57
N SER A 98 -0.48 2.79 8.77
CA SER A 98 -0.91 3.32 10.08
C SER A 98 -2.34 2.94 10.48
N GLY A 99 -3.00 2.07 9.72
CA GLY A 99 -4.38 1.61 9.92
C GLY A 99 -5.39 2.23 8.96
N GLN A 100 -4.94 3.13 8.09
CA GLN A 100 -5.74 3.78 7.04
C GLN A 100 -5.38 3.22 5.65
N GLY A 101 -6.12 3.63 4.62
CA GLY A 101 -5.80 3.33 3.21
C GLY A 101 -5.72 1.85 2.83
N SER A 102 -5.15 1.60 1.66
CA SER A 102 -4.82 0.28 1.15
C SER A 102 -3.33 0.13 0.93
N GLY A 103 -2.73 -0.96 1.40
CA GLY A 103 -1.30 -1.21 1.18
C GLY A 103 -0.96 -1.26 -0.30
N ILE A 104 -1.77 -1.98 -1.07
CA ILE A 104 -1.76 -1.92 -2.53
C ILE A 104 -3.20 -1.69 -3.02
N ARG A 105 -3.42 -0.60 -3.78
CA ARG A 105 -4.69 -0.31 -4.43
C ARG A 105 -4.55 -0.38 -5.94
N ILE A 106 -5.26 -1.29 -6.58
CA ILE A 106 -5.23 -1.44 -8.03
C ILE A 106 -6.43 -0.72 -8.62
N VAL A 107 -6.17 0.33 -9.39
CA VAL A 107 -7.21 1.10 -10.08
C VAL A 107 -7.36 0.67 -11.54
N GLU A 108 -6.25 0.34 -12.20
CA GLU A 108 -6.20 -0.09 -13.60
C GLU A 108 -5.09 -1.13 -13.71
N GLY A 109 -5.43 -2.35 -14.11
CA GLY A 109 -4.46 -3.44 -14.23
C GLY A 109 -3.98 -3.73 -15.65
N GLY A 110 -4.48 -3.00 -16.64
CA GLY A 110 -4.28 -3.32 -18.06
C GLY A 110 -5.36 -4.26 -18.60
N GLU A 111 -5.21 -4.66 -19.86
CA GLU A 111 -6.21 -5.49 -20.56
C GLU A 111 -6.39 -6.89 -19.95
N GLN A 112 -5.34 -7.43 -19.34
CA GLN A 112 -5.33 -8.74 -18.67
C GLN A 112 -5.34 -8.64 -17.14
N GLY A 113 -5.07 -7.45 -16.59
CA GLY A 113 -5.03 -7.19 -15.16
C GLY A 113 -3.62 -7.22 -14.57
N ALA A 114 -3.45 -6.61 -13.40
CA ALA A 114 -2.14 -6.44 -12.78
C ALA A 114 -1.59 -7.75 -12.21
N ILE A 115 -0.26 -7.82 -12.13
CA ILE A 115 0.47 -8.92 -11.50
C ILE A 115 1.19 -8.37 -10.27
N ILE A 116 0.99 -9.01 -9.12
CA ILE A 116 1.71 -8.68 -7.88
C ILE A 116 2.56 -9.89 -7.48
N ILE A 117 3.85 -9.66 -7.40
CA ILE A 117 4.84 -10.64 -6.97
C ILE A 117 5.32 -10.17 -5.60
N GLY A 118 5.02 -10.94 -4.56
CA GLY A 118 5.51 -10.59 -3.23
C GLY A 118 7.00 -10.89 -3.07
N GLY A 119 7.52 -11.92 -3.72
CA GLY A 119 8.95 -12.21 -3.70
C GLY A 119 9.26 -13.59 -4.29
N VAL A 120 10.23 -14.26 -3.69
CA VAL A 120 10.59 -15.64 -4.03
C VAL A 120 9.98 -16.63 -3.04
N PRO A 121 9.74 -17.90 -3.45
CA PRO A 121 9.24 -18.93 -2.55
C PRO A 121 10.07 -19.01 -1.25
N GLY A 122 9.39 -19.02 -0.10
CA GLY A 122 10.01 -19.02 1.23
C GLY A 122 10.42 -17.64 1.77
N ARG A 123 10.32 -16.58 0.96
CA ARG A 123 10.53 -15.19 1.38
C ARG A 123 9.41 -14.29 0.83
N PRO A 124 8.16 -14.46 1.32
CA PRO A 124 7.06 -13.62 0.87
C PRO A 124 7.25 -12.17 1.31
N ALA A 125 6.74 -11.22 0.53
CA ALA A 125 6.59 -9.84 1.00
C ALA A 125 5.48 -9.73 2.05
N GLU A 126 5.52 -8.66 2.82
CA GLU A 126 4.47 -8.35 3.79
C GLU A 126 3.75 -7.05 3.45
N ILE A 127 2.42 -7.09 3.51
CA ILE A 127 1.57 -5.90 3.54
C ILE A 127 0.88 -5.86 4.90
N ALA A 128 1.23 -4.88 5.73
CA ALA A 128 0.84 -4.88 7.13
C ALA A 128 0.21 -3.57 7.60
N GLY A 129 -0.80 -3.66 8.48
CA GLY A 129 -1.29 -2.51 9.23
C GLY A 129 -2.05 -1.46 8.42
N PHE A 130 -2.64 -1.81 7.27
CA PHE A 130 -3.48 -0.89 6.49
C PHE A 130 -4.97 -1.02 6.88
N ARG A 131 -5.84 -0.18 6.34
CA ARG A 131 -7.29 -0.45 6.44
C ARG A 131 -7.66 -1.71 5.67
N ASN A 132 -7.20 -1.84 4.42
CA ASN A 132 -7.21 -3.13 3.73
C ASN A 132 -5.80 -3.42 3.23
N GLY A 133 -5.31 -4.65 3.28
CA GLY A 133 -3.98 -4.96 2.77
C GLY A 133 -3.88 -4.71 1.27
N VAL A 134 -4.64 -5.46 0.48
CA VAL A 134 -4.72 -5.29 -0.98
C VAL A 134 -6.16 -5.07 -1.41
N ARG A 135 -6.39 -4.10 -2.30
CA ARG A 135 -7.72 -3.81 -2.85
C ARG A 135 -7.65 -3.73 -4.37
N ALA A 136 -8.26 -4.71 -5.02
CA ALA A 136 -8.37 -4.84 -6.46
C ALA A 136 -9.85 -4.88 -6.85
N THR A 137 -10.37 -3.78 -7.39
CA THR A 137 -11.78 -3.68 -7.80
C THR A 137 -11.90 -3.04 -9.17
N GLY A 138 -12.65 -3.65 -10.07
CA GLY A 138 -12.86 -3.13 -11.42
C GLY A 138 -13.31 -4.24 -12.36
N SER A 139 -13.24 -4.01 -13.67
CA SER A 139 -13.51 -5.05 -14.67
C SER A 139 -12.41 -6.10 -14.67
N ARG A 140 -11.14 -5.70 -14.79
CA ARG A 140 -9.95 -6.58 -14.79
C ARG A 140 -8.83 -6.00 -13.93
N PRO A 141 -9.05 -5.86 -12.60
CA PRO A 141 -8.07 -5.18 -11.77
C PRO A 141 -6.81 -6.03 -11.56
N LEU A 142 -6.92 -7.36 -11.56
CA LEU A 142 -5.85 -8.26 -11.13
C LEU A 142 -5.89 -9.54 -11.95
N ALA A 143 -4.73 -9.96 -12.45
CA ALA A 143 -4.49 -11.27 -13.05
C ALA A 143 -3.95 -12.26 -12.01
N GLU A 144 -2.94 -11.85 -11.23
CA GLU A 144 -2.23 -12.73 -10.31
C GLU A 144 -1.71 -12.00 -9.06
N ILE A 145 -1.80 -12.66 -7.91
CA ILE A 145 -0.97 -12.36 -6.72
C ILE A 145 -0.24 -13.65 -6.34
N ARG A 146 1.06 -13.55 -6.07
CA ARG A 146 1.81 -14.66 -5.49
C ARG A 146 2.79 -14.26 -4.40
N ASP A 147 3.11 -15.20 -3.52
CA ASP A 147 4.18 -15.08 -2.51
C ASP A 147 3.99 -13.88 -1.56
N LEU A 148 2.77 -13.67 -1.06
CA LEU A 148 2.38 -12.47 -0.33
C LEU A 148 1.74 -12.79 1.03
N THR A 149 2.22 -12.15 2.09
CA THR A 149 1.59 -12.16 3.41
C THR A 149 0.88 -10.84 3.67
N ILE A 150 -0.40 -10.90 4.03
CA ILE A 150 -1.22 -9.74 4.38
C ILE A 150 -1.67 -9.87 5.82
N LYS A 151 -1.23 -8.95 6.70
CA LYS A 151 -1.50 -9.08 8.13
C LYS A 151 -1.90 -7.81 8.86
N GLY A 152 -2.70 -7.98 9.91
CA GLY A 152 -3.05 -6.89 10.83
C GLY A 152 -3.79 -5.73 10.16
N SER A 153 -4.50 -5.98 9.05
CA SER A 153 -5.34 -4.95 8.44
C SER A 153 -6.51 -4.62 9.37
N SER A 154 -6.87 -3.35 9.54
CA SER A 154 -7.98 -2.98 10.44
C SER A 154 -9.35 -3.44 9.92
N ARG A 155 -9.45 -3.71 8.61
CA ARG A 155 -10.58 -4.34 7.94
C ARG A 155 -10.15 -5.62 7.22
N ASP A 156 -10.28 -5.73 5.91
CA ASP A 156 -10.08 -6.99 5.18
C ASP A 156 -8.62 -7.13 4.72
N GLY A 157 -8.09 -8.36 4.65
CA GLY A 157 -6.75 -8.59 4.12
C GLY A 157 -6.67 -8.29 2.62
N LEU A 158 -7.34 -9.10 1.80
CA LEU A 158 -7.50 -8.90 0.37
C LEU A 158 -8.96 -8.64 0.01
N VAL A 159 -9.23 -7.59 -0.75
CA VAL A 159 -10.52 -7.35 -1.38
C VAL A 159 -10.36 -7.45 -2.88
N LEU A 160 -10.94 -8.49 -3.48
CA LEU A 160 -10.85 -8.77 -4.91
C LEU A 160 -12.24 -8.83 -5.54
N ARG A 161 -12.52 -7.98 -6.53
CA ARG A 161 -13.77 -7.97 -7.30
C ARG A 161 -13.49 -7.70 -8.78
N GLY A 162 -14.00 -8.54 -9.68
CA GLY A 162 -13.87 -8.34 -11.13
C GLY A 162 -13.77 -9.66 -11.91
N ALA A 163 -13.06 -9.62 -13.03
CA ALA A 163 -12.65 -10.75 -13.88
C ALA A 163 -11.73 -11.73 -13.14
N PRO A 164 -11.55 -12.98 -13.64
CA PRO A 164 -10.74 -14.05 -13.02
C PRO A 164 -9.34 -13.63 -12.58
N ALA A 165 -8.81 -14.30 -11.55
CA ALA A 165 -7.44 -14.10 -11.07
C ALA A 165 -6.94 -15.36 -10.35
N ARG A 166 -5.62 -15.51 -10.31
CA ARG A 166 -4.90 -16.52 -9.55
C ARG A 166 -4.34 -15.93 -8.26
N LEU A 167 -4.51 -16.64 -7.15
CA LEU A 167 -3.82 -16.38 -5.89
C LEU A 167 -2.99 -17.61 -5.54
N ALA A 168 -1.67 -17.45 -5.44
CA ALA A 168 -0.74 -18.55 -5.17
C ALA A 168 0.16 -18.23 -3.98
N ARG A 169 0.19 -19.07 -2.94
CA ARG A 169 1.02 -18.84 -1.74
C ARG A 169 0.74 -17.48 -1.11
N VAL A 170 -0.54 -17.23 -0.84
CA VAL A 170 -1.02 -16.00 -0.20
C VAL A 170 -1.50 -16.32 1.20
N THR A 171 -0.91 -15.65 2.18
CA THR A 171 -1.29 -15.78 3.59
C THR A 171 -2.03 -14.53 4.04
N SER A 172 -3.17 -14.69 4.70
CA SER A 172 -3.94 -13.59 5.27
C SER A 172 -4.18 -13.81 6.76
N ASP A 173 -3.48 -13.06 7.60
CA ASP A 173 -3.45 -13.29 9.04
C ASP A 173 -3.94 -12.10 9.88
N SER A 174 -4.69 -12.40 10.95
CA SER A 174 -5.01 -11.42 12.00
C SER A 174 -5.66 -10.12 11.51
N ASN A 175 -6.49 -10.18 10.45
CA ASN A 175 -7.19 -8.99 9.93
C ASN A 175 -8.52 -8.74 10.66
N GLY A 176 -8.90 -7.47 10.82
CA GLY A 176 -10.09 -7.05 11.55
C GLY A 176 -11.43 -7.37 10.87
N GLY A 177 -11.39 -7.82 9.62
CA GLY A 177 -12.53 -8.21 8.79
C GLY A 177 -12.35 -9.63 8.27
N ASP A 178 -12.63 -9.82 6.97
CA ASP A 178 -12.38 -11.09 6.28
C ASP A 178 -10.89 -11.16 5.87
N GLY A 179 -10.28 -12.34 5.90
CA GLY A 179 -8.92 -12.50 5.39
C GLY A 179 -8.87 -12.21 3.89
N LEU A 180 -9.64 -12.99 3.12
CA LEU A 180 -9.81 -12.79 1.67
C LEU A 180 -11.30 -12.61 1.35
N ARG A 181 -11.69 -11.43 0.86
CA ARG A 181 -13.04 -11.13 0.38
C ARG A 181 -13.05 -11.08 -1.14
N ILE A 182 -13.48 -12.19 -1.74
CA ILE A 182 -13.37 -12.46 -3.17
C ILE A 182 -14.76 -12.45 -3.81
N GLY A 183 -14.90 -11.69 -4.90
CA GLY A 183 -16.11 -11.62 -5.70
C GLY A 183 -15.84 -11.69 -7.20
N GLY A 184 -16.87 -12.02 -7.98
CA GLY A 184 -16.75 -12.26 -9.42
C GLY A 184 -16.75 -13.75 -9.77
N ARG A 185 -16.38 -14.09 -11.01
CA ARG A 185 -16.40 -15.46 -11.53
C ARG A 185 -14.99 -16.04 -11.58
N GLN A 186 -14.88 -17.36 -11.38
CA GLN A 186 -13.70 -18.20 -11.64
C GLN A 186 -12.39 -17.68 -11.05
N ARG A 187 -12.04 -18.15 -9.86
CA ARG A 187 -10.78 -17.84 -9.18
C ARG A 187 -10.02 -19.13 -8.98
N MET A 188 -8.70 -19.06 -9.05
CA MET A 188 -7.83 -20.18 -8.74
C MET A 188 -7.04 -19.85 -7.47
N LEU A 189 -7.26 -20.63 -6.43
CA LEU A 189 -6.54 -20.54 -5.17
C LEU A 189 -5.59 -21.73 -5.05
N GLU A 190 -4.31 -21.44 -4.80
CA GLU A 190 -3.23 -22.41 -4.67
C GLU A 190 -2.41 -22.07 -3.44
N ASP A 191 -2.32 -22.98 -2.46
CA ASP A 191 -1.60 -22.78 -1.20
C ASP A 191 -1.97 -21.43 -0.52
N VAL A 192 -3.27 -21.15 -0.46
CA VAL A 192 -3.80 -19.96 0.18
C VAL A 192 -4.19 -20.29 1.62
N GLU A 193 -3.70 -19.47 2.54
CA GLU A 193 -3.93 -19.61 3.98
C GLU A 193 -4.61 -18.37 4.55
N ALA A 194 -5.60 -18.57 5.42
CA ALA A 194 -6.24 -17.46 6.12
C ALA A 194 -6.55 -17.83 7.57
N SER A 195 -5.91 -17.14 8.51
CA SER A 195 -5.94 -17.42 9.96
C SER A 195 -6.13 -16.14 10.78
N GLY A 196 -6.59 -16.26 12.03
CA GLY A 196 -6.68 -15.13 12.96
C GLY A 196 -7.64 -13.98 12.56
N ASN A 197 -8.37 -14.10 11.45
CA ASN A 197 -9.24 -13.03 10.94
C ASN A 197 -10.53 -12.94 11.78
N ARG A 198 -10.97 -11.71 12.11
CA ARG A 198 -12.11 -11.47 13.00
C ARG A 198 -13.44 -12.02 12.46
N ARG A 199 -13.56 -12.15 11.14
CA ARG A 199 -14.76 -12.66 10.46
C ARG A 199 -14.45 -14.00 9.79
N TYR A 200 -14.41 -14.05 8.46
CA TYR A 200 -14.13 -15.27 7.71
C TYR A 200 -12.66 -15.29 7.26
N GLY A 201 -12.04 -16.47 7.23
CA GLY A 201 -10.73 -16.62 6.58
C GLY A 201 -10.83 -16.27 5.08
N VAL A 202 -11.76 -16.93 4.38
CA VAL A 202 -12.09 -16.66 2.98
C VAL A 202 -13.60 -16.49 2.84
N ARG A 203 -14.03 -15.44 2.14
CA ARG A 203 -15.44 -15.17 1.81
C ARG A 203 -15.59 -14.89 0.32
N GLY A 204 -16.32 -15.75 -0.39
CA GLY A 204 -16.58 -15.58 -1.83
C GLY A 204 -16.92 -16.88 -2.54
N ASN A 205 -17.32 -16.77 -3.81
CA ASN A 205 -17.44 -17.93 -4.70
C ASN A 205 -16.06 -18.28 -5.25
N VAL A 206 -15.39 -19.26 -4.64
CA VAL A 206 -14.02 -19.66 -4.96
C VAL A 206 -13.98 -21.10 -5.47
N ARG A 207 -13.08 -21.38 -6.42
CA ARG A 207 -12.73 -22.74 -6.85
C ARG A 207 -11.25 -22.95 -6.54
N GLY A 208 -10.88 -24.07 -5.94
CA GLY A 208 -9.49 -24.38 -5.59
C GLY A 208 -9.35 -24.99 -4.21
N ALA A 209 -8.18 -25.57 -3.94
CA ALA A 209 -7.86 -26.15 -2.65
C ALA A 209 -7.49 -25.03 -1.66
N ILE A 210 -8.43 -24.69 -0.78
CA ILE A 210 -8.10 -23.93 0.43
C ILE A 210 -7.52 -24.97 1.39
N ARG A 211 -6.21 -24.91 1.65
CA ARG A 211 -5.62 -25.74 2.69
C ARG A 211 -6.08 -25.21 4.05
N PRO A 212 -6.67 -26.04 4.92
CA PRO A 212 -6.98 -25.61 6.27
C PRO A 212 -5.68 -25.23 7.00
N PRO A 213 -5.70 -24.22 7.88
CA PRO A 213 -4.50 -23.78 8.59
C PRO A 213 -3.90 -24.93 9.39
N ALA A 214 -2.57 -25.01 9.45
CA ALA A 214 -1.83 -26.05 10.16
C ALA A 214 -2.13 -26.11 11.67
N HIS A 215 -2.82 -25.11 12.24
CA HIS A 215 -3.26 -25.10 13.62
C HIS A 215 -4.68 -24.51 13.79
N GLY A 216 -5.67 -25.39 13.93
CA GLY A 216 -6.79 -25.25 14.88
C GLY A 216 -7.76 -24.07 14.76
N SER A 217 -8.03 -23.50 13.58
CA SER A 217 -9.13 -22.52 13.42
C SER A 217 -10.09 -22.93 12.31
N ALA A 218 -11.38 -23.02 12.67
CA ALA A 218 -12.45 -23.55 11.85
C ALA A 218 -12.65 -22.75 10.55
N VAL A 219 -12.61 -23.44 9.41
CA VAL A 219 -13.36 -23.03 8.22
C VAL A 219 -14.83 -23.16 8.62
N ASN A 220 -15.55 -22.05 8.80
CA ASN A 220 -17.01 -22.10 8.92
C ASN A 220 -17.57 -22.29 7.50
N PRO A 221 -17.97 -23.51 7.11
CA PRO A 221 -18.53 -23.77 5.80
C PRO A 221 -20.01 -23.43 5.89
N GLN A 222 -20.37 -22.19 5.58
CA GLN A 222 -21.70 -21.93 5.08
C GLN A 222 -21.62 -21.81 3.56
N ASP A 223 -21.34 -22.95 2.95
CA ASP A 223 -21.98 -23.32 1.69
C ASP A 223 -23.47 -23.53 2.00
N LYS A 224 -24.31 -22.67 1.45
CA LYS A 224 -25.63 -23.07 0.99
C LYS A 224 -25.79 -22.58 -0.45
N PRO A 225 -26.37 -23.41 -1.33
CA PRO A 225 -26.48 -23.12 -2.76
C PRO A 225 -27.24 -21.83 -3.06
#